data_AF-A0A257WFW8-F1
#
_entry.id   AF-A0A257WFW8-F1
#
_cell.length_a   1.000
_cell.length_b   1.000
_cell.length_c   1.000
_cell.angle_alpha   90.00
_cell.angle_beta   90.00
_cell.angle_gamma   90.00
#
_symmetry.space_group_name_H-M   'P 1'
#
loop_
_entity.id
_entity.type
_entity.pdbx_description
1 polymer ?
#
loop_
_entity_poly.entity_id
_entity_poly.type
_entity_poly.pdbx_seq_one_letter_code
_entity_poly.pdbx_strand_id
1 'polypeptide(L)'
;MAIHTAAGKPATAEMLVDVDRLLRDYQEQRPDAGDPVQQVSFGTSGHRGTSGNATFTETHIAAITQAICEYRQAQGYTGPLFLGKDTHALSASAER
;
A
#
# COMPACT_ATOMS: atom_id res chain seq x y z
N MET A 1 18.66 18.59 18.37
CA MET A 1 18.23 19.79 17.62
C MET A 1 17.24 19.35 16.55
N ALA A 2 16.22 20.15 16.26
CA ALA A 2 15.31 19.86 15.16
C ALA A 2 16.05 19.97 13.82
N ILE A 3 16.05 18.89 13.02
CA ILE A 3 16.73 18.82 11.72
C ILE A 3 16.00 19.67 10.67
N HIS A 4 14.67 19.74 10.74
CA HIS A 4 13.83 20.51 9.82
C HIS A 4 13.29 21.78 10.49
N THR A 5 13.31 22.90 9.78
CA THR A 5 12.89 24.22 10.29
C THR A 5 11.40 24.31 10.66
N ALA A 6 10.58 23.41 10.11
CA ALA A 6 9.15 23.29 10.41
C ALA A 6 8.79 22.17 11.40
N ALA A 7 9.77 21.48 12.00
CA ALA A 7 9.47 20.42 12.96
C ALA A 7 8.62 20.94 14.14
N GLY A 8 7.52 20.24 14.45
CA GLY A 8 6.58 20.61 15.51
C GLY A 8 5.60 21.74 15.17
N LYS A 9 5.62 22.27 13.94
CA LYS A 9 4.64 23.26 13.46
C LYS A 9 3.50 22.58 12.69
N PRO A 10 2.30 23.20 12.60
CA PRO A 10 1.23 22.69 11.75
C PRO A 10 1.66 22.56 10.29
N ALA A 11 1.12 21.56 9.59
CA ALA A 11 1.33 21.39 8.15
C ALA A 11 0.71 22.57 7.38
N THR A 12 1.40 23.01 6.33
CA THR A 12 0.87 24.01 5.37
C THR A 12 0.13 23.30 4.23
N ALA A 13 -0.66 24.05 3.45
CA ALA A 13 -1.42 23.48 2.34
C ALA A 13 -0.52 22.81 1.28
N GLU A 14 0.68 23.36 1.05
CA GLU A 14 1.65 22.87 0.08
C GLU A 14 2.33 21.55 0.50
N MET A 15 2.21 21.17 1.78
CA MET A 15 2.70 19.90 2.30
C MET A 15 1.69 18.76 2.13
N LEU A 16 0.44 19.09 1.80
CA LEU A 16 -0.63 18.10 1.68
C LEU A 16 -0.53 17.35 0.35
N VAL A 17 -0.82 16.04 0.40
CA VAL A 17 -0.87 15.19 -0.80
C VAL A 17 -2.16 15.41 -1.59
N ASP A 18 -2.11 15.22 -2.90
CA ASP A 18 -3.30 15.09 -3.75
C ASP A 18 -3.86 13.66 -3.61
N VAL A 19 -4.93 13.54 -2.82
CA VAL A 19 -5.57 12.24 -2.53
C VAL A 19 -6.19 11.63 -3.77
N ASP A 20 -6.84 12.43 -4.62
CA ASP A 20 -7.50 11.91 -5.82
C ASP A 20 -6.48 11.37 -6.81
N ARG A 21 -5.32 12.03 -6.92
CA ARG A 21 -4.21 11.52 -7.71
C ARG A 21 -3.71 10.18 -7.17
N LEU A 22 -3.49 10.05 -5.86
CA LEU A 22 -3.04 8.78 -5.27
C LEU A 22 -4.00 7.63 -5.56
N LEU A 23 -5.31 7.89 -5.48
CA LEU A 23 -6.35 6.90 -5.75
C LEU A 23 -6.41 6.51 -7.24
N ARG A 24 -6.26 7.47 -8.16
CA ARG A 24 -6.13 7.17 -9.60
C ARG A 24 -4.88 6.36 -9.89
N ASP A 25 -3.72 6.80 -9.40
CA ASP A 25 -2.44 6.12 -9.60
C ASP A 25 -2.51 4.67 -9.09
N TYR A 26 -3.24 4.39 -8.00
CA TYR A 26 -3.39 3.02 -7.48
C TYR A 26 -4.05 2.07 -8.50
N GLN A 27 -5.03 2.57 -9.25
CA GLN A 27 -5.79 1.79 -10.23
C GLN A 27 -5.10 1.74 -11.59
N GLU A 28 -4.48 2.86 -12.01
CA GLU A 28 -3.97 3.03 -13.37
C GLU A 28 -2.50 2.60 -13.51
N GLN A 29 -1.69 2.77 -12.47
CA GLN A 29 -0.29 2.37 -12.52
C GLN A 29 -0.15 0.84 -12.50
N ARG A 30 0.83 0.34 -13.25
CA ARG A 30 1.21 -1.07 -13.29
C ARG A 30 2.70 -1.17 -12.93
N PRO A 31 3.08 -1.95 -11.89
CA PRO A 31 4.48 -2.11 -11.54
C PRO A 31 5.25 -2.76 -12.69
N ASP A 32 6.46 -2.29 -12.92
CA ASP A 32 7.43 -2.99 -13.74
C ASP A 32 8.07 -4.12 -12.93
N ALA A 33 7.77 -5.37 -13.31
CA ALA A 33 8.34 -6.54 -12.64
C ALA A 33 9.86 -6.66 -12.84
N GLY A 34 10.44 -5.98 -13.84
CA GLY A 34 11.88 -5.89 -14.04
C GLY A 34 12.60 -4.92 -13.08
N ASP A 35 11.85 -4.02 -12.44
CA ASP A 35 12.39 -3.06 -11.46
C ASP A 35 12.23 -3.61 -10.03
N PRO A 36 13.32 -3.99 -9.32
CA PRO A 36 13.25 -4.51 -7.96
C PRO A 36 12.58 -3.56 -6.96
N VAL A 37 12.57 -2.25 -7.21
CA VAL A 37 11.94 -1.27 -6.32
C VAL A 37 10.41 -1.34 -6.39
N GLN A 38 9.86 -1.76 -7.54
CA GLN A 38 8.42 -1.91 -7.78
C GLN A 38 7.92 -3.33 -7.51
N GLN A 39 8.77 -4.24 -7.03
CA GLN A 39 8.36 -5.58 -6.66
C GLN A 39 7.72 -5.62 -5.27
N VAL A 40 6.91 -6.65 -5.03
CA VAL A 40 6.40 -6.93 -3.69
C VAL A 40 7.55 -7.27 -2.75
N SER A 41 7.70 -6.47 -1.71
CA SER A 41 8.54 -6.76 -0.55
C SER A 41 7.66 -6.94 0.68
N PHE A 42 7.37 -8.20 1.03
CA PHE A 42 6.47 -8.56 2.13
C PHE A 42 7.27 -9.02 3.36
N GLY A 43 7.63 -8.07 4.23
CA GLY A 43 8.47 -8.31 5.40
C GLY A 43 7.69 -8.51 6.70
N THR A 44 8.35 -8.27 7.85
CA THR A 44 7.73 -8.39 9.19
C THR A 44 6.51 -7.49 9.38
N SER A 45 6.43 -6.38 8.66
CA SER A 45 5.31 -5.43 8.66
C SER A 45 4.49 -5.45 7.37
N GLY A 46 4.53 -6.57 6.64
CA GLY A 46 3.89 -6.72 5.33
C GLY A 46 4.61 -5.93 4.23
N HIS A 47 3.88 -5.62 3.18
CA HIS A 47 4.34 -4.78 2.07
C HIS A 47 3.84 -3.34 2.21
N ARG A 48 4.71 -2.38 1.89
CA ARG A 48 4.43 -0.94 1.98
C ARG A 48 4.98 -0.24 0.75
N GLY A 49 4.30 0.83 0.34
CA GLY A 49 4.72 1.67 -0.78
C GLY A 49 3.75 2.82 -1.00
N THR A 50 3.80 3.39 -2.19
CA THR A 50 2.86 4.41 -2.65
C THR A 50 2.50 4.17 -4.11
N SER A 51 1.31 4.58 -4.52
CA SER A 51 0.85 4.42 -5.90
C SER A 51 1.59 5.34 -6.87
N GLY A 52 2.00 6.53 -6.42
CA GLY A 52 2.63 7.56 -7.28
C GLY A 52 3.99 7.17 -7.88
N ASN A 53 4.64 6.12 -7.37
CA ASN A 53 5.85 5.53 -7.96
C ASN A 53 5.68 4.03 -8.25
N ALA A 54 4.43 3.57 -8.40
CA ALA A 54 4.07 2.18 -8.71
C ALA A 54 4.65 1.14 -7.72
N THR A 55 4.77 1.48 -6.43
CA THR A 55 5.21 0.53 -5.38
C THR A 55 4.07 0.08 -4.46
N PHE A 56 2.86 0.59 -4.67
CA PHE A 56 1.63 0.12 -4.02
C PHE A 56 0.43 0.40 -4.92
N THR A 57 0.01 -0.62 -5.67
CA THR A 57 -1.07 -0.53 -6.68
C THR A 57 -2.01 -1.72 -6.55
N GLU A 58 -3.12 -1.69 -7.30
CA GLU A 58 -4.06 -2.80 -7.40
C GLU A 58 -3.36 -4.14 -7.74
N THR A 59 -2.37 -4.12 -8.63
CA THR A 59 -1.61 -5.32 -9.01
C THR A 59 -0.86 -5.94 -7.83
N HIS A 60 -0.28 -5.12 -6.95
CA HIS A 60 0.41 -5.60 -5.75
C HIS A 60 -0.57 -6.27 -4.80
N ILE A 61 -1.70 -5.61 -4.52
CA ILE A 61 -2.70 -6.10 -3.57
C ILE A 61 -3.35 -7.37 -4.07
N ALA A 62 -3.68 -7.46 -5.37
CA ALA A 62 -4.20 -8.69 -5.96
C ALA A 62 -3.21 -9.86 -5.82
N ALA A 63 -1.93 -9.64 -6.13
CA ALA A 63 -0.89 -10.66 -6.02
C ALA A 63 -0.68 -11.12 -4.56
N ILE A 64 -0.60 -10.18 -3.62
CA ILE A 64 -0.46 -10.47 -2.18
C ILE A 64 -1.67 -11.24 -1.66
N THR A 65 -2.88 -10.80 -2.03
CA THR A 65 -4.14 -11.44 -1.60
C THR A 65 -4.19 -12.89 -2.08
N GLN A 66 -3.87 -13.12 -3.36
CA GLN A 66 -3.85 -14.47 -3.92
C GLN A 66 -2.83 -15.36 -3.19
N ALA A 67 -1.61 -14.86 -2.96
CA ALA A 67 -0.58 -15.61 -2.22
C ALA A 67 -1.03 -15.97 -0.79
N ILE A 68 -1.73 -15.06 -0.09
CA ILE A 68 -2.30 -15.34 1.24
C ILE A 68 -3.41 -16.40 1.15
N CYS A 69 -4.31 -16.30 0.17
CA CYS A 69 -5.37 -17.30 -0.04
C CYS A 69 -4.80 -18.71 -0.24
N GLU A 70 -3.82 -18.84 -1.13
CA GLU A 70 -3.14 -20.12 -1.42
C GLU A 70 -2.41 -20.66 -0.20
N TYR A 71 -1.70 -19.80 0.52
CA TYR A 71 -1.03 -20.19 1.76
C TYR A 71 -2.02 -20.69 2.81
N ARG A 72 -3.11 -19.95 3.05
CA ARG A 72 -4.16 -20.36 4.01
C ARG A 72 -4.77 -21.70 3.63
N GLN A 73 -5.02 -21.93 2.34
CA GLN A 73 -5.51 -23.21 1.84
C GLN A 73 -4.52 -24.35 2.12
N ALA A 74 -3.23 -24.14 1.82
CA ALA A 74 -2.19 -25.13 2.09
C ALA A 74 -2.02 -25.45 3.58
N GLN A 75 -2.28 -24.48 4.46
CA GLN A 75 -2.29 -24.68 5.92
C GLN A 75 -3.61 -25.25 6.47
N GLY A 76 -4.65 -25.43 5.63
CA GLY A 76 -5.96 -25.94 6.05
C GLY A 76 -6.79 -24.94 6.87
N TYR A 77 -6.53 -23.63 6.74
CA TYR A 77 -7.30 -22.61 7.45
C TYR A 77 -8.63 -22.33 6.73
N THR A 78 -9.71 -22.91 7.26
CA THR A 78 -11.06 -22.85 6.65
C THR A 78 -12.01 -21.86 7.31
N GLY A 79 -11.61 -21.27 8.44
CA GLY A 79 -12.42 -20.27 9.15
C GLY A 79 -12.50 -18.92 8.41
N PRO A 80 -13.35 -18.01 8.91
CA PRO A 80 -13.45 -16.66 8.36
C PRO A 80 -12.12 -15.90 8.50
N LEU A 81 -11.91 -14.92 7.62
CA LEU A 81 -10.80 -13.97 7.70
C LEU A 81 -11.36 -12.61 8.07
N PHE A 82 -10.84 -12.04 9.14
CA PHE A 82 -11.17 -10.68 9.56
C PHE A 82 -10.26 -9.70 8.81
N LEU A 83 -10.87 -8.80 8.04
CA LEU A 83 -10.20 -7.69 7.36
C LEU A 83 -10.43 -6.41 8.15
N GLY A 84 -9.36 -5.63 8.29
CA GLY A 84 -9.41 -4.30 8.86
C GLY A 84 -8.38 -3.41 8.19
N LYS A 85 -8.68 -2.12 8.16
CA LYS A 85 -7.81 -1.10 7.58
C LYS A 85 -7.69 0.11 8.49
N ASP A 86 -6.67 0.93 8.24
CA ASP A 86 -6.52 2.22 8.90
C ASP A 86 -7.15 3.37 8.08
N THR A 87 -6.74 4.60 8.39
CA THR A 87 -7.27 5.83 7.80
C THR A 87 -6.45 6.38 6.62
N HIS A 88 -5.41 5.69 6.14
CA HIS A 88 -4.69 6.14 4.94
C HIS A 88 -5.58 6.02 3.70
N ALA A 89 -5.40 6.93 2.74
CA ALA A 89 -6.20 6.97 1.52
C ALA A 89 -6.15 5.64 0.74
N LEU A 90 -4.94 5.11 0.53
CA LEU A 90 -4.74 3.85 -0.21
C LEU A 90 -5.31 2.63 0.52
N SER A 91 -5.45 2.67 1.85
CA SER A 91 -6.05 1.59 2.62
C SER A 91 -7.51 1.35 2.23
N ALA A 92 -8.26 2.40 1.87
CA ALA A 92 -9.63 2.25 1.41
C ALA A 92 -9.75 1.62 0.02
N SER A 93 -8.71 1.71 -0.81
CA SER A 93 -8.67 1.01 -2.10
C SER A 93 -8.19 -0.42 -1.96
N ALA A 94 -7.24 -0.68 -1.05
CA ALA A 94 -6.69 -2.01 -0.82
C ALA A 94 -7.63 -2.98 -0.07
N GLU A 95 -8.64 -2.46 0.63
CA GLU A 95 -9.67 -3.26 1.32
C GLU A 95 -10.76 -3.81 0.38
N ARG A 96 -10.93 -3.20 -0.79
CA ARG A 96 -12.00 -3.52 -1.75
C ARG A 96 -11.57 -4.59 -2.74
#